data_AF-F9WJH3-F1
#
_entry.id   AF-F9WJH3-F1
#
_cell.length_a   1.000
_cell.length_b   1.000
_cell.length_c   1.000
_cell.angle_alpha   90.00
_cell.angle_beta   90.00
_cell.angle_gamma   90.00
#
_symmetry.space_group_name_H-M   'P 1'
#
loop_
_entity.id
_entity.type
_entity.pdbx_description
1 polymer ?
#
loop_
_entity_poly.entity_id
_entity_poly.type
_entity_poly.pdbx_seq_one_letter_code
_entity_poly.pdbx_strand_id
1 'polypeptide(L)'
;MMTAAVYGLELQACAISPLYYPFNSDSGTHRFLVGTSCFADENVIRLLTFQEETRVLECSAQWLYGGEEVLGLWCSPSIATPSLLAVATPTRCSVLRLPDVLTDELQRVVDFDVARGKVVWDLEGLQHEVNEDEAYVSST
;
A
#
# COMPACT_ATOMS: atom_id res chain seq x y z
N MET A 1 27.24 16.11 0.54
CA MET A 1 25.94 15.85 1.18
C MET A 1 24.92 15.68 0.07
N MET A 2 24.25 14.53 -0.02
CA MET A 2 23.08 14.39 -0.89
C MET A 2 21.91 15.11 -0.23
N THR A 3 21.20 15.97 -0.95
CA THR A 3 19.99 16.63 -0.46
C THR A 3 18.86 15.62 -0.39
N ALA A 4 18.19 15.55 0.76
CA ALA A 4 17.01 14.71 0.92
C ALA A 4 15.84 15.29 0.11
N ALA A 5 15.07 14.41 -0.54
CA ALA A 5 13.78 14.78 -1.10
C ALA A 5 12.72 14.73 0.00
N VAL A 6 11.84 15.73 0.04
CA VAL A 6 10.79 15.84 1.06
C VAL A 6 9.48 16.13 0.35
N TYR A 7 8.44 15.42 0.77
CA TYR A 7 7.06 15.67 0.35
C TYR A 7 6.22 15.98 1.59
N GLY A 8 5.55 17.14 1.57
CA GLY A 8 4.64 17.55 2.64
C GLY A 8 3.28 16.88 2.47
N LEU A 9 2.78 16.25 3.54
CA LEU A 9 1.44 15.67 3.56
C LEU A 9 0.46 16.62 4.24
N GLU A 10 -0.75 16.72 3.70
CA GLU A 10 -1.85 17.52 4.27
C GLU A 10 -2.43 16.84 5.52
N LEU A 11 -2.42 15.51 5.54
CA LEU A 11 -2.91 14.66 6.63
C LEU A 11 -1.76 13.95 7.33
N GLN A 12 -2.00 13.47 8.55
CA GLN A 12 -1.03 12.68 9.28
C GLN A 12 -0.78 11.34 8.57
N ALA A 13 0.48 11.05 8.24
CA ALA A 13 0.89 9.71 7.82
C ALA A 13 0.86 8.77 9.02
N CYS A 14 0.22 7.60 8.87
CA CYS A 14 0.16 6.58 9.90
C CYS A 14 0.81 5.26 9.46
N ALA A 15 0.77 4.95 8.15
CA ALA A 15 1.40 3.77 7.58
C ALA A 15 2.23 4.12 6.35
N ILE A 16 3.31 3.38 6.12
CA ILE A 16 4.12 3.46 4.90
C ILE A 16 4.56 2.06 4.47
N SER A 17 4.54 1.80 3.16
CA SER A 17 5.01 0.53 2.60
C SER A 17 5.74 0.76 1.27
N PRO A 18 6.91 0.16 1.04
CA PRO A 18 7.52 0.16 -0.29
C PRO A 18 6.64 -0.62 -1.27
N LEU A 19 6.52 -0.12 -2.50
CA LEU A 19 5.80 -0.80 -3.56
C LEU A 19 6.79 -1.43 -4.56
N TYR A 20 6.93 -2.76 -4.46
CA TYR A 20 7.70 -3.58 -5.39
C TYR A 20 6.82 -3.92 -6.60
N TYR A 21 6.75 -3.00 -7.55
CA TYR A 21 5.93 -3.18 -8.74
C TYR A 21 6.77 -3.73 -9.89
N PRO A 22 6.35 -4.80 -10.58
CA PRO A 22 7.19 -5.48 -11.59
C PRO A 22 7.51 -4.63 -12.82
N PHE A 23 6.76 -3.56 -13.07
CA PHE A 23 7.07 -2.56 -14.12
C PHE A 23 8.00 -1.43 -13.65
N ASN A 24 8.61 -1.53 -12.45
CA ASN A 24 9.73 -0.70 -12.04
C ASN A 24 11.02 -1.14 -12.79
N SER A 25 10.97 -1.17 -14.11
CA SER A 25 12.13 -1.50 -14.97
C SER A 25 13.16 -0.37 -15.03
N ASP A 26 12.83 0.83 -14.56
CA ASP A 26 13.77 1.94 -14.43
C ASP A 26 14.48 1.90 -13.08
N SER A 27 15.80 1.70 -13.11
CA SER A 27 16.68 1.55 -11.95
C SER A 27 16.81 2.79 -11.05
N GLY A 28 15.98 3.81 -11.23
CA GLY A 28 16.00 5.06 -10.47
C GLY A 28 14.62 5.57 -10.02
N THR A 29 13.54 4.80 -10.24
CA THR A 29 12.20 5.16 -9.76
C THR A 29 11.80 4.27 -8.60
N HIS A 30 11.55 4.88 -7.44
CA HIS A 30 11.10 4.16 -6.25
C HIS A 30 9.69 4.60 -5.86
N ARG A 31 8.84 3.66 -5.46
CA ARG A 31 7.44 3.93 -5.13
C ARG A 31 7.12 3.51 -3.70
N PHE A 32 6.31 4.31 -3.04
CA PHE A 32 5.88 4.09 -1.66
C PHE A 32 4.38 4.33 -1.56
N LEU A 33 3.68 3.47 -0.85
CA LEU A 33 2.31 3.71 -0.43
C LEU A 33 2.32 4.33 0.96
N VAL A 34 1.50 5.36 1.16
CA VAL A 34 1.35 6.05 2.44
C VAL A 34 -0.12 6.08 2.81
N GLY A 35 -0.43 5.53 3.98
CA GLY A 35 -1.76 5.54 4.56
C GLY A 35 -1.91 6.70 5.55
N THR A 36 -3.04 7.38 5.51
CA THR A 36 -3.30 8.53 6.38
C THR A 36 -4.22 8.20 7.55
N SER A 37 -4.15 9.08 8.55
CA SER A 37 -5.08 9.18 9.66
C SER A 37 -5.62 10.60 9.75
N CYS A 38 -6.93 10.74 9.70
CA CYS A 38 -7.66 11.97 9.90
C CYS A 38 -8.96 11.67 10.63
N PHE A 39 -9.26 12.50 11.63
CA PHE A 39 -10.52 12.44 12.39
C PHE A 39 -11.63 13.29 11.75
N ALA A 40 -11.28 14.21 10.85
CA ALA A 40 -12.19 15.23 10.32
C ALA A 40 -12.51 15.05 8.82
N ASP A 41 -11.68 14.31 8.08
CA ASP A 41 -11.80 14.07 6.65
C ASP A 41 -11.60 12.58 6.33
N GLU A 42 -11.84 12.20 5.08
CA GLU A 42 -11.63 10.84 4.59
C GLU A 42 -10.15 10.44 4.60
N ASN A 43 -9.90 9.20 5.01
CA ASN A 43 -8.56 8.62 4.98
C ASN A 43 -8.24 8.09 3.60
N VAL A 44 -6.97 8.24 3.22
CA VAL A 44 -6.51 7.92 1.88
C VAL A 44 -5.26 7.07 1.91
N ILE A 45 -5.06 6.34 0.83
CA ILE A 45 -3.79 5.73 0.48
C ILE A 45 -3.21 6.57 -0.66
N ARG A 46 -1.99 7.08 -0.48
CA ARG A 46 -1.26 7.87 -1.48
C ARG A 46 -0.12 7.05 -2.06
N LEU A 47 0.09 7.17 -3.36
CA LEU A 47 1.28 6.65 -4.04
C LEU A 47 2.29 7.79 -4.19
N LEU A 48 3.41 7.68 -3.50
CA LEU A 48 4.54 8.58 -3.68
C LEU A 48 5.56 7.95 -4.62
N THR A 49 6.01 8.72 -5.61
CA THR A 49 7.07 8.33 -6.54
C THR A 49 8.30 9.20 -6.29
N PHE A 50 9.41 8.55 -5.99
CA PHE A 50 10.72 9.16 -5.87
C PHE A 50 11.52 8.90 -7.14
N GLN A 51 11.99 9.97 -7.77
CA GLN A 51 12.89 9.92 -8.92
C GLN A 51 14.31 10.23 -8.47
N GLU A 52 15.21 9.25 -8.60
CA GLU A 52 16.57 9.34 -8.08
C GLU A 52 17.44 10.37 -8.82
N GLU A 53 17.29 10.47 -10.14
CA GLU A 53 18.05 11.40 -10.99
C GLU A 53 17.75 12.86 -10.64
N THR A 54 16.46 13.21 -10.57
CA THR A 54 16.00 14.57 -10.27
C THR A 54 15.90 14.86 -8.78
N ARG A 55 16.00 13.82 -7.93
CA ARG A 55 15.79 13.90 -6.48
C ARG A 55 14.44 14.50 -6.10
N VAL A 56 13.41 14.21 -6.89
CA VAL A 56 12.04 14.69 -6.67
C VAL A 56 11.20 13.57 -6.06
N LEU A 57 10.45 13.89 -5.01
CA LEU A 57 9.42 13.03 -4.43
C LEU A 57 8.07 13.69 -4.66
N GLU A 58 7.16 12.99 -5.35
CA GLU A 58 5.84 13.52 -5.72
C GLU A 58 4.72 12.52 -5.43
N CYS A 59 3.50 13.00 -5.26
CA CYS A 59 2.32 12.16 -5.15
C CYS A 59 1.77 11.88 -6.55
N SER A 60 1.89 10.64 -7.02
CA SER A 60 1.48 10.24 -8.37
C SER A 60 0.05 9.73 -8.44
N ALA A 61 -0.51 9.23 -7.33
CA ALA A 61 -1.90 8.79 -7.24
C ALA A 61 -2.42 8.86 -5.80
N GLN A 62 -3.74 8.87 -5.65
CA GLN A 62 -4.44 8.85 -4.37
C GLN A 62 -5.72 8.05 -4.49
N TRP A 63 -6.00 7.23 -3.49
CA TRP A 63 -7.23 6.45 -3.38
C TRP A 63 -7.90 6.72 -2.04
N LEU A 64 -9.22 6.92 -2.09
CA LEU A 64 -10.05 6.98 -0.89
C LEU A 64 -10.12 5.58 -0.28
N TYR A 65 -9.80 5.45 1.01
CA TYR A 65 -9.80 4.17 1.69
C TYR A 65 -10.69 4.21 2.93
N GLY A 66 -12.00 4.18 2.68
CA GLY A 66 -13.02 4.11 3.74
C GLY A 66 -12.97 5.25 4.76
N GLY A 67 -13.97 5.32 5.65
CA GLY A 67 -13.99 6.33 6.71
C GLY A 67 -13.02 6.06 7.87
N GLU A 68 -12.10 5.10 7.75
CA GLU A 68 -11.27 4.61 8.85
C GLU A 68 -9.78 4.88 8.62
N GLU A 69 -9.04 5.04 9.71
CA GLU A 69 -7.59 5.21 9.68
C GLU A 69 -6.87 4.01 9.04
N VAL A 70 -5.84 4.31 8.24
CA VAL A 70 -4.95 3.29 7.68
C VAL A 70 -3.80 3.02 8.65
N LEU A 71 -3.91 1.95 9.44
CA LEU A 71 -2.93 1.57 10.47
C LEU A 71 -1.75 0.75 9.94
N GLY A 72 -1.92 0.09 8.79
CA GLY A 72 -0.90 -0.78 8.23
C GLY A 72 -1.07 -1.01 6.74
N LEU A 73 0.07 -1.13 6.04
CA LEU A 73 0.16 -1.36 4.61
C LEU A 73 1.24 -2.40 4.32
N TRP A 74 0.90 -3.46 3.60
CA TRP A 74 1.84 -4.50 3.19
C TRP A 74 1.61 -4.89 1.73
N CYS A 75 2.48 -4.40 0.84
CA CYS A 75 2.50 -4.84 -0.55
C CYS A 75 2.95 -6.30 -0.64
N SER A 76 2.29 -7.09 -1.47
CA SER A 76 2.79 -8.42 -1.83
C SER A 76 4.15 -8.29 -2.52
N PRO A 77 5.13 -9.15 -2.23
CA PRO A 77 6.43 -9.17 -2.92
C PRO A 77 6.35 -9.81 -4.32
N SER A 78 5.25 -9.61 -5.05
CA SER A 78 5.02 -10.22 -6.35
C SER A 78 5.87 -9.57 -7.45
N ILE A 79 6.56 -10.41 -8.23
CA ILE A 79 7.23 -10.02 -9.48
C ILE A 79 6.32 -10.15 -10.71
N ALA A 80 5.06 -10.54 -10.51
CA ALA A 80 4.05 -10.68 -11.54
C ALA A 80 2.81 -9.84 -11.20
N THR A 81 2.09 -9.39 -12.23
CA THR A 81 0.77 -8.80 -12.02
C THR A 81 -0.30 -9.88 -11.87
N PRO A 82 -1.37 -9.61 -11.10
CA PRO A 82 -1.59 -8.37 -10.34
C PRO A 82 -0.79 -8.31 -9.03
N SER A 83 -0.36 -7.12 -8.62
CA SER A 83 0.19 -6.93 -7.26
C SER A 83 -0.95 -6.77 -6.26
N LEU A 84 -0.77 -7.30 -5.05
CA LEU A 84 -1.73 -7.18 -3.96
C LEU A 84 -1.24 -6.21 -2.89
N LEU A 85 -2.19 -5.61 -2.19
CA LEU A 85 -1.97 -4.69 -1.09
C LEU A 85 -2.86 -5.11 0.08
N ALA A 86 -2.25 -5.52 1.18
CA ALA A 86 -2.97 -5.70 2.43
C ALA A 86 -3.01 -4.37 3.20
N VAL A 87 -4.19 -4.04 3.72
CA VAL A 87 -4.44 -2.82 4.47
C VAL A 87 -5.12 -3.15 5.80
N ALA A 88 -4.55 -2.68 6.91
CA ALA A 88 -5.17 -2.79 8.23
C ALA A 88 -5.82 -1.47 8.65
N THR A 89 -7.01 -1.60 9.22
CA THR A 89 -7.76 -0.53 9.90
C THR A 89 -7.97 -0.90 11.36
N PRO A 90 -8.55 0.00 12.19
CA PRO A 90 -8.90 -0.35 13.55
C PRO A 90 -9.84 -1.56 13.67
N THR A 91 -10.72 -1.80 12.70
CA THR A 91 -11.79 -2.81 12.80
C THR A 91 -11.61 -4.02 11.89
N ARG A 92 -10.86 -3.89 10.78
CA ARG A 92 -10.69 -4.95 9.78
C ARG A 92 -9.34 -4.92 9.09
N CYS A 93 -9.01 -6.01 8.44
CA CYS A 93 -7.95 -6.08 7.43
C CYS A 93 -8.58 -6.35 6.07
N SER A 94 -8.10 -5.70 5.02
CA SER A 94 -8.54 -5.97 3.65
C SER A 94 -7.34 -6.33 2.78
N VAL A 95 -7.57 -7.14 1.76
CA VAL A 95 -6.63 -7.30 0.65
C VAL A 95 -7.25 -6.67 -0.58
N LEU A 96 -6.49 -5.77 -1.18
CA LEU A 96 -6.82 -5.04 -2.39
C LEU A 96 -5.90 -5.51 -3.52
N ARG A 97 -6.42 -5.47 -4.73
CA ARG A 97 -5.64 -5.61 -5.94
C ARG A 97 -5.23 -4.22 -6.42
N LEU A 98 -3.94 -4.04 -6.64
CA LEU A 98 -3.41 -2.84 -7.30
C LEU A 98 -3.71 -2.93 -8.80
N PRO A 99 -4.22 -1.84 -9.41
CA PRO A 99 -4.49 -1.82 -10.84
C PRO A 99 -3.18 -1.87 -11.65
N ASP A 100 -3.28 -2.32 -12.90
CA ASP A 100 -2.16 -2.28 -13.85
C ASP A 100 -1.73 -0.83 -14.15
N VAL A 101 -2.71 0.08 -14.21
CA VAL A 101 -2.52 1.52 -14.28
C VAL A 101 -2.75 2.10 -12.90
N LEU A 102 -1.68 2.54 -12.22
CA LEU A 102 -1.71 3.00 -10.82
C LEU A 102 -2.53 4.27 -10.56
N THR A 103 -3.22 4.82 -11.56
CA THR A 103 -4.20 5.90 -11.38
C THR A 103 -5.64 5.41 -11.26
N ASP A 104 -5.89 4.14 -11.57
CA ASP A 104 -7.22 3.53 -11.51
C ASP A 104 -7.59 3.15 -10.07
N GLU A 105 -8.84 2.75 -9.83
CA GLU A 105 -9.33 2.41 -8.49
C GLU A 105 -8.72 1.11 -7.93
N LEU A 106 -8.56 1.05 -6.60
CA LEU A 106 -8.18 -0.17 -5.90
C LEU A 106 -9.36 -1.14 -5.86
N GLN A 107 -9.15 -2.37 -6.33
CA GLN A 107 -10.19 -3.39 -6.31
C GLN A 107 -10.12 -4.20 -5.00
N ARG A 108 -11.23 -4.27 -4.26
CA ARG A 108 -11.36 -5.16 -3.09
C ARG A 108 -11.29 -6.62 -3.54
N VAL A 109 -10.41 -7.42 -2.93
CA VAL A 109 -10.34 -8.87 -3.15
C VAL A 109 -11.05 -9.60 -2.03
N VAL A 110 -10.66 -9.32 -0.78
CA VAL A 110 -11.23 -9.95 0.42
C VAL A 110 -11.14 -9.00 1.61
N ASP A 111 -12.09 -9.13 2.54
CA ASP A 111 -12.12 -8.46 3.83
C ASP A 111 -12.06 -9.52 4.94
N PHE A 112 -11.27 -9.25 5.97
CA PHE A 112 -11.16 -10.04 7.19
C PHE A 112 -11.63 -9.17 8.36
N ASP A 113 -12.61 -9.68 9.11
CA ASP A 113 -13.13 -9.03 10.33
C ASP A 113 -12.18 -9.23 11.52
N VAL A 114 -10.91 -8.83 11.33
CA VAL A 114 -9.85 -8.87 12.33
C VAL A 114 -9.38 -7.45 12.61
N ALA A 115 -9.76 -6.95 13.78
CA ALA A 115 -9.34 -5.65 14.26
C ALA A 115 -7.82 -5.61 14.46
N ARG A 116 -7.17 -4.55 13.93
CA ARG A 116 -5.73 -4.29 14.11
C ARG A 116 -4.82 -5.47 13.73
N GLY A 117 -5.25 -6.28 12.77
CA GLY A 117 -4.47 -7.41 12.29
C GLY A 117 -3.17 -6.97 11.59
N LYS A 118 -2.23 -7.90 11.52
CA LYS A 118 -1.03 -7.78 10.68
C LYS A 118 -1.07 -8.85 9.62
N VAL A 119 -0.67 -8.48 8.41
CA VAL A 119 -0.60 -9.40 7.27
C VAL A 119 0.86 -9.74 6.99
N VAL A 120 1.11 -11.02 6.78
CA VAL A 120 2.40 -11.54 6.34
C VAL A 120 2.15 -12.26 5.03
N TRP A 121 2.91 -11.89 4.00
CA TRP A 121 2.92 -12.61 2.73
C TRP A 121 3.85 -13.81 2.89
N ASP A 122 3.29 -15.02 2.80
CA ASP A 122 4.11 -16.23 2.63
C ASP A 122 4.88 -16.11 1.32
N LEU A 123 6.17 -16.42 1.29
CA LEU A 123 7.02 -16.33 0.08
C LEU A 123 7.00 -17.62 -0.76
N GLU A 124 6.43 -18.71 -0.24
CA GLU A 124 6.39 -20.02 -0.90
C GLU A 124 5.17 -20.17 -1.85
N GLY A 125 4.16 -19.31 -1.72
CA GLY A 125 2.95 -19.29 -2.55
C GLY A 125 2.93 -18.28 -3.71
N LEU A 126 1.83 -18.24 -4.46
CA LEU A 126 1.61 -17.26 -5.53
C LEU A 126 1.29 -15.88 -4.93
N GLN A 127 2.27 -14.97 -4.95
CA GLN A 127 2.17 -13.63 -4.36
C GLN A 127 1.12 -12.70 -4.97
N HIS A 128 0.46 -13.13 -6.05
CA HIS A 128 -0.56 -12.38 -6.79
C HIS A 128 -1.97 -12.98 -6.61
N GLU A 129 -2.10 -14.03 -5.81
CA GLU A 129 -3.36 -14.72 -5.54
C GLU A 129 -3.67 -14.71 -4.05
N VAL A 130 -4.96 -14.85 -3.71
CA VAL A 130 -5.43 -15.05 -2.34
C VAL A 130 -6.37 -16.24 -2.36
N ASN A 131 -6.00 -17.30 -1.65
CA ASN A 131 -6.90 -18.39 -1.32
C ASN A 131 -7.42 -18.16 0.10
N GLU A 132 -8.74 -18.22 0.29
CA GLU A 132 -9.38 -17.98 1.59
C GLU A 132 -8.89 -18.97 2.68
N ASP A 133 -8.37 -20.13 2.28
CA ASP A 133 -7.83 -21.16 3.19
C ASP A 133 -6.40 -20.88 3.69
N GLU A 134 -5.66 -19.92 3.11
CA GLU A 134 -4.21 -19.72 3.36
C GLU A 134 -3.83 -18.34 3.91
N ALA A 135 -4.78 -17.41 4.04
CA ALA A 135 -4.51 -16.07 4.57
C ALA A 135 -4.27 -16.11 6.09
N TYR A 136 -3.02 -16.27 6.52
CA TYR A 136 -2.64 -16.17 7.92
C TYR A 136 -2.63 -14.70 8.38
N VAL A 137 -3.69 -14.31 9.08
CA VAL A 137 -3.72 -13.07 9.86
C VAL A 137 -3.24 -13.39 11.28
N SER A 138 -2.10 -12.82 11.68
CA SER A 138 -1.60 -13.00 13.05
C SER A 138 -2.32 -12.01 13.98
N SER A 139 -3.09 -12.53 14.93
CA SER A 139 -3.69 -11.76 16.03
C SER A 139 -2.75 -11.81 17.24
N THR A 140 -2.26 -10.65 17.69
CA THR A 140 -1.60 -10.48 19.00
C THR A 140 -2.62 -10.17 20.09
#